data_AF-A0A1W9U743-F1
#
_entry.id   AF-A0A1W9U743-F1
#
_cell.length_a   1.000
_cell.length_b   1.000
_cell.length_c   1.000
_cell.angle_alpha   90.00
_cell.angle_beta   90.00
_cell.angle_gamma   90.00
#
_symmetry.space_group_name_H-M   'P 1'
#
loop_
_entity.id
_entity.type
_entity.pdbx_description
1 polymer ?
#
loop_
_entity_poly.entity_id
_entity_poly.type
_entity_poly.pdbx_seq_one_letter_code
_entity_poly.pdbx_strand_id
1 'polypeptide(L)'
;MKKITFGFIWLVSFLLLLLVLDQFLLRYPGFNTPLLDDFQHFYQDLRQRVIAVETSPQPHTIQGVISASKEPVDGTGVVQQAYKVYEKIARQEEPAPVRYIYLDEQNTLNFADSLEDIPLELRSSARKLDQ
;
A
#
# COMPACT_ATOMS: atom_id res chain seq x y z
N MET A 1 51.76 1.90 6.92
CA MET A 1 50.69 2.00 5.90
C MET A 1 50.19 0.65 5.37
N LYS A 2 51.04 -0.40 5.24
CA LYS A 2 50.62 -1.74 4.75
C LYS A 2 49.47 -2.43 5.53
N LYS A 3 49.34 -2.15 6.83
CA LYS A 3 48.26 -2.69 7.67
C LYS A 3 46.90 -2.04 7.37
N ILE A 4 46.90 -0.76 6.99
CA ILE A 4 45.68 -0.01 6.63
C ILE A 4 45.21 -0.43 5.24
N THR A 5 46.12 -0.62 4.28
CA THR A 5 45.76 -1.11 2.95
C THR A 5 45.18 -2.52 3.00
N PHE A 6 45.63 -3.38 3.93
CA PHE A 6 45.05 -4.70 4.14
C PHE A 6 43.60 -4.63 4.67
N GLY A 7 43.35 -3.76 5.67
CA GLY A 7 42.00 -3.51 6.16
C GLY A 7 41.08 -2.89 5.10
N PHE A 8 41.62 -1.98 4.27
CA PHE A 8 40.88 -1.35 3.19
C PHE A 8 40.47 -2.35 2.10
N ILE A 9 41.38 -3.25 1.69
CA ILE A 9 41.06 -4.33 0.74
C ILE A 9 39.97 -5.24 1.30
N TRP A 10 40.05 -5.57 2.59
CA TRP A 10 39.03 -6.40 3.24
C TRP A 10 37.67 -5.69 3.30
N LEU A 11 37.65 -4.38 3.58
CA LEU A 11 36.44 -3.57 3.57
C LEU A 11 35.82 -3.47 2.17
N VAL A 12 36.62 -3.23 1.13
CA VAL A 12 36.14 -3.19 -0.25
C VAL A 12 35.60 -4.56 -0.67
N SER A 13 36.28 -5.65 -0.31
CA SER A 13 35.80 -7.00 -0.58
C SER A 13 34.47 -7.28 0.12
N PHE A 14 34.32 -6.84 1.37
CA PHE A 14 33.07 -6.97 2.12
C PHE A 14 31.94 -6.15 1.49
N LEU A 15 32.24 -4.93 1.05
CA LEU A 15 31.28 -4.08 0.35
C LEU A 15 30.83 -4.73 -0.98
N LEU A 16 31.76 -5.35 -1.70
CA LEU A 16 31.46 -6.04 -2.95
C LEU A 16 30.58 -7.27 -2.71
N LEU A 17 30.83 -8.03 -1.63
CA LEU A 17 29.98 -9.14 -1.20
C LEU A 17 28.55 -8.66 -0.91
N LEU A 18 28.39 -7.57 -0.17
CA LEU A 18 27.09 -6.95 0.10
C LEU A 18 26.37 -6.56 -1.19
N LEU A 19 27.10 -6.00 -2.16
CA LEU A 19 26.54 -5.59 -3.44
C LEU A 19 26.07 -6.79 -4.27
N VAL A 20 26.79 -7.91 -4.22
CA VAL A 20 26.34 -9.16 -4.85
C VAL A 20 25.06 -9.68 -4.18
N LEU A 21 24.97 -9.60 -2.85
CA LEU A 21 23.78 -10.03 -2.11
C LEU A 21 22.56 -9.14 -2.39
N ASP A 22 22.74 -7.82 -2.47
CA ASP A 22 21.70 -6.86 -2.89
C ASP A 22 21.18 -7.23 -4.29
N GLN A 23 22.08 -7.47 -5.25
CA GLN A 23 21.70 -7.87 -6.60
C GLN A 23 21.01 -9.24 -6.65
N PHE A 24 21.43 -10.17 -5.80
CA PHE A 24 20.81 -11.48 -5.67
C PHE A 24 19.35 -11.36 -5.20
N LEU A 25 19.10 -10.55 -4.17
CA LEU A 25 17.73 -10.26 -3.68
C LEU A 25 16.87 -9.52 -4.72
N LEU A 26 17.47 -8.69 -5.59
CA LEU A 26 16.71 -7.95 -6.58
C LEU A 26 16.35 -8.75 -7.84
N ARG A 27 17.23 -9.65 -8.28
CA ARG A 27 17.14 -10.20 -9.65
C ARG A 27 17.07 -11.72 -9.73
N TYR A 28 17.29 -12.45 -8.64
CA TYR A 28 17.28 -13.90 -8.69
C TYR A 28 15.83 -14.43 -8.64
N PRO A 29 15.31 -15.08 -9.69
CA PRO A 29 13.93 -15.54 -9.76
C PRO A 29 13.75 -16.99 -9.25
N GLY A 30 14.68 -17.50 -8.45
CA GLY A 30 15.06 -18.92 -8.51
C GLY A 30 14.87 -19.77 -7.26
N PHE A 31 14.12 -19.33 -6.25
CA PHE A 31 13.80 -20.22 -5.12
C PHE A 31 12.29 -20.39 -4.99
N ASN A 32 11.77 -21.50 -5.52
CA ASN A 32 10.37 -21.95 -5.37
C ASN A 32 10.00 -22.30 -3.91
N THR A 33 10.72 -21.75 -2.92
CA THR A 33 10.44 -21.90 -1.50
C THR A 33 9.68 -20.66 -1.04
N PRO A 34 8.46 -20.81 -0.50
CA PRO A 34 7.57 -19.68 -0.19
C PRO A 34 8.23 -18.65 0.74
N LEU A 35 9.05 -19.11 1.69
CA LEU A 35 9.74 -18.25 2.65
C LEU A 35 10.72 -17.24 2.00
N LEU A 36 11.44 -17.65 0.96
CA LEU A 36 12.42 -16.76 0.29
C LEU A 36 11.71 -15.76 -0.61
N ASP A 37 10.61 -16.17 -1.24
CA ASP A 37 9.82 -15.32 -2.12
C ASP A 37 9.17 -14.16 -1.35
N ASP A 38 8.56 -14.46 -0.20
CA ASP A 38 8.00 -13.44 0.70
C ASP A 38 9.07 -12.45 1.19
N PHE A 39 10.24 -12.96 1.57
CA PHE A 39 11.36 -12.12 2.02
C PHE A 39 11.89 -11.22 0.91
N GLN A 40 11.96 -11.75 -0.31
CA GLN A 40 12.40 -11.00 -1.49
C GLN A 40 11.42 -9.86 -1.83
N HIS A 41 10.12 -10.14 -1.81
CA HIS A 41 9.08 -9.13 -2.02
C HIS A 41 9.14 -8.04 -0.95
N PHE A 42 9.24 -8.42 0.33
CA PHE A 42 9.39 -7.47 1.43
C PHE A 42 10.64 -6.60 1.27
N TYR A 43 11.79 -7.20 0.92
CA TYR A 43 13.05 -6.49 0.73
C TYR A 43 12.96 -5.46 -0.40
N GLN A 44 12.36 -5.84 -1.53
CA GLN A 44 12.17 -4.96 -2.68
C GLN A 44 11.26 -3.76 -2.34
N ASP A 45 10.14 -4.00 -1.66
CA ASP A 45 9.22 -2.95 -1.21
C ASP A 45 9.91 -1.99 -0.23
N LEU A 46 10.64 -2.50 0.76
CA LEU A 46 11.41 -1.68 1.71
C LEU A 46 12.43 -0.79 1.00
N ARG A 47 13.21 -1.35 0.06
CA ARG A 47 14.22 -0.61 -0.69
C ARG A 47 13.60 0.51 -1.52
N GLN A 48 12.48 0.24 -2.19
CA GLN A 48 11.75 1.26 -2.94
C GLN A 48 11.25 2.38 -2.04
N ARG A 49 10.70 2.06 -0.86
CA ARG A 49 10.25 3.06 0.12
C ARG A 49 11.40 3.92 0.63
N VAL A 50 12.54 3.31 0.97
CA VAL A 50 13.71 4.06 1.47
C VAL A 50 14.24 5.02 0.41
N ILE A 51 14.35 4.59 -0.85
CA ILE A 51 14.79 5.47 -1.95
C ILE A 51 13.74 6.57 -2.20
N ALA A 52 12.45 6.23 -2.18
CA ALA A 52 11.36 7.18 -2.38
C ALA A 52 11.29 8.23 -1.25
N VAL A 53 11.67 7.88 -0.01
CA VAL A 53 11.75 8.83 1.11
C VAL A 53 12.80 9.91 0.85
N GLU A 54 13.92 9.58 0.20
CA GLU A 54 14.97 10.55 -0.12
C GLU A 54 14.68 11.36 -1.38
N THR A 55 13.85 10.83 -2.29
CA THR A 55 13.59 11.43 -3.62
C THR A 55 12.21 12.03 -3.79
N SER A 56 11.32 11.95 -2.80
CA SER A 56 9.96 12.53 -2.93
C SER A 56 9.92 13.97 -2.41
N PRO A 57 9.76 14.98 -3.30
CA PRO A 57 9.39 16.32 -2.92
C PRO A 57 7.87 16.45 -2.88
N GLN A 58 7.13 15.52 -2.27
CA GLN A 58 5.70 15.70 -2.02
C GLN A 58 5.24 15.09 -0.70
N PRO A 59 4.35 15.77 0.04
CA PRO A 59 4.02 15.45 1.40
C PRO A 59 2.93 14.40 1.41
N HIS A 60 3.32 13.15 1.68
CA HIS A 60 2.39 12.12 2.11
C HIS A 60 2.05 12.22 3.61
N THR A 61 2.21 13.40 4.19
CA THR A 61 1.47 13.77 5.41
C THR A 61 0.12 14.35 5.00
N ILE A 62 -0.91 14.06 5.79
CA ILE A 62 -2.29 14.54 5.59
C ILE A 62 -2.33 16.07 5.36
N GLN A 63 -1.38 16.82 5.93
CA GLN A 63 -1.21 18.27 5.72
C GLN A 63 -0.83 18.66 4.29
N GLY A 64 -0.16 17.80 3.51
CA GLY A 64 0.22 18.03 2.12
C GLY A 64 -0.96 18.04 1.16
N VAL A 65 -1.85 17.06 1.33
CA VAL A 65 -3.11 16.97 0.58
C VAL A 65 -4.04 18.13 0.92
N ILE A 66 -4.02 18.61 2.16
CA ILE A 66 -4.78 19.79 2.60
C ILE A 66 -4.21 21.08 2.01
N SER A 67 -2.88 21.19 1.87
CA SER A 67 -2.22 22.40 1.36
C SER A 67 -2.30 22.51 -0.17
N ALA A 68 -2.23 21.39 -0.90
CA ALA A 68 -2.43 21.36 -2.36
C ALA A 68 -3.87 21.68 -2.78
N SER A 69 -4.85 21.54 -1.87
CA SER A 69 -6.24 21.94 -2.07
C SER A 69 -6.47 23.46 -1.95
N LYS A 70 -5.42 24.23 -1.60
CA LYS A 70 -5.54 25.68 -1.36
C LYS A 70 -5.19 26.56 -2.57
N GLU A 71 -4.69 25.99 -3.67
CA GLU A 71 -4.55 26.73 -4.93
C GLU A 71 -5.85 26.66 -5.75
N PRO A 72 -6.40 27.80 -6.20
CA PRO A 72 -7.67 27.83 -6.92
C PRO A 72 -7.43 27.37 -8.36
N VAL A 73 -7.63 26.09 -8.62
CA VAL A 73 -7.74 25.58 -9.99
C VAL A 73 -9.09 26.05 -10.55
N ASP A 74 -9.03 26.87 -11.59
CA ASP A 74 -10.14 27.29 -12.44
C ASP A 74 -10.75 26.06 -13.15
N GLY A 75 -11.55 25.30 -12.40
CA GLY A 75 -12.13 24.01 -12.78
C GLY A 75 -13.66 24.01 -12.76
N THR A 76 -14.27 25.17 -13.00
CA THR A 76 -15.71 25.41 -12.82
C THR A 76 -16.60 24.46 -13.64
N GLY A 77 -16.11 23.90 -14.75
CA GLY A 77 -16.88 22.97 -15.59
C GLY A 77 -16.91 21.52 -15.10
N VAL A 78 -15.85 21.03 -14.44
CA VAL A 78 -15.72 19.59 -14.13
C VAL A 78 -16.37 19.25 -12.79
N VAL A 79 -16.32 20.18 -11.84
CA VAL A 79 -16.87 20.01 -10.50
C VAL A 79 -18.40 20.02 -10.53
N GLN A 80 -19.03 20.90 -11.31
CA GLN A 80 -20.50 20.98 -11.36
C GLN A 80 -21.15 19.76 -12.02
N GLN A 81 -20.48 19.12 -12.98
CA GLN A 81 -20.94 17.87 -13.59
C GLN A 81 -20.88 16.71 -12.57
N ALA A 82 -19.78 16.63 -11.81
CA ALA A 82 -19.61 15.62 -10.77
C ALA A 82 -20.63 15.80 -9.64
N TYR A 83 -20.81 17.02 -9.13
CA TYR A 83 -21.76 17.28 -8.02
C TYR A 83 -23.20 16.92 -8.37
N LYS A 84 -23.67 17.16 -9.61
CA LYS A 84 -25.03 16.77 -10.03
C LYS A 84 -25.21 15.26 -10.15
N VAL A 85 -24.15 14.52 -10.47
CA VAL A 85 -24.16 13.05 -10.50
C VAL A 85 -24.17 12.51 -9.07
N TYR A 86 -23.33 13.04 -8.17
CA TYR A 86 -23.33 12.65 -6.76
C TYR A 86 -24.63 13.01 -6.04
N GLU A 87 -25.24 14.15 -6.33
CA GLU A 87 -26.51 14.56 -5.71
C GLU A 87 -27.68 13.68 -6.17
N LYS A 88 -27.64 13.15 -7.39
CA LYS A 88 -28.65 12.21 -7.91
C LYS A 88 -28.52 10.82 -7.28
N ILE A 89 -27.28 10.37 -7.01
CA ILE A 89 -26.99 9.08 -6.38
C ILE A 89 -27.29 9.16 -4.87
N ALA A 90 -26.86 10.23 -4.20
CA ALA A 90 -27.04 10.44 -2.76
C ALA A 90 -28.50 10.65 -2.34
N ARG A 91 -29.40 11.00 -3.27
CA ARG A 91 -30.83 11.17 -2.99
C ARG A 91 -31.63 9.85 -3.07
N GLN A 92 -30.97 8.72 -3.41
CA GLN A 92 -31.59 7.39 -3.48
C GLN A 92 -31.15 6.41 -2.39
N GLU A 93 -30.22 6.77 -1.50
CA GLU A 93 -29.83 5.93 -0.36
C GLU A 93 -30.30 6.58 0.95
N GLU A 94 -31.49 6.17 1.38
CA GLU A 94 -31.86 6.30 2.79
C GLU A 94 -30.88 5.48 3.66
N PRO A 95 -30.60 5.91 4.89
CA PRO A 95 -29.52 5.34 5.69
C PRO A 95 -29.91 3.94 6.15
N ALA A 96 -29.10 2.93 5.82
CA ALA A 96 -29.15 1.64 6.49
C ALA A 96 -28.03 1.58 7.54
N PRO A 97 -28.32 1.79 8.84
CA PRO A 97 -27.30 1.80 9.88
C PRO A 97 -27.13 0.41 10.49
N VAL A 98 -26.52 -0.53 9.77
CA VAL A 98 -25.71 -1.64 10.34
C VAL A 98 -24.78 -2.17 9.24
N ARG A 99 -23.50 -1.80 9.25
CA ARG A 99 -22.52 -2.34 8.30
C ARG A 99 -21.86 -3.60 8.88
N TYR A 100 -21.80 -4.67 8.10
CA TYR A 100 -21.11 -5.91 8.44
C TYR A 100 -19.74 -5.97 7.73
N ILE A 101 -18.80 -6.66 8.35
CA ILE A 101 -17.50 -7.01 7.78
C ILE A 101 -17.36 -8.53 7.74
N TYR A 102 -16.81 -9.09 6.66
CA TYR A 102 -16.53 -10.52 6.55
C TYR A 102 -15.25 -10.76 5.75
N LEU A 103 -14.66 -11.95 5.91
CA LEU A 103 -13.49 -12.40 5.17
C LEU A 103 -13.95 -13.42 4.12
N ASP A 104 -13.43 -13.30 2.90
CA ASP A 104 -13.64 -14.29 1.84
C ASP A 104 -12.56 -15.40 1.87
N GLU A 105 -12.67 -16.38 0.95
CA GLU A 105 -11.74 -17.50 0.82
C GLU A 105 -10.31 -17.05 0.45
N GLN A 106 -10.17 -15.83 -0.06
CA GLN A 106 -8.90 -15.22 -0.43
C GLN A 106 -8.35 -14.36 0.72
N ASN A 107 -8.93 -14.43 1.92
CA ASN A 107 -8.60 -13.61 3.09
C ASN A 107 -8.74 -12.10 2.84
N THR A 108 -9.63 -11.68 1.93
CA THR A 108 -9.92 -10.27 1.67
C THR A 108 -11.06 -9.79 2.56
N LEU A 109 -10.89 -8.60 3.15
CA LEU A 109 -11.90 -7.98 3.99
C LEU A 109 -12.96 -7.30 3.11
N ASN A 110 -14.21 -7.73 3.25
CA ASN A 110 -15.35 -7.20 2.53
C ASN A 110 -16.36 -6.54 3.47
N PHE A 111 -17.12 -5.57 2.95
CA PHE A 111 -18.15 -4.83 3.68
C PHE A 111 -19.51 -5.09 3.06
N ALA A 112 -20.53 -5.25 3.90
CA ALA A 112 -21.91 -5.43 3.47
C ALA A 112 -22.84 -4.54 4.32
N ASP A 113 -23.89 -4.00 3.72
CA ASP A 113 -24.86 -3.17 4.45
C ASP A 113 -25.95 -4.00 5.14
N SER A 114 -26.07 -5.29 4.79
CA SER A 114 -26.94 -6.25 5.46
C SER A 114 -26.29 -7.63 5.59
N LEU A 115 -26.84 -8.49 6.44
CA LEU A 115 -26.34 -9.87 6.58
C LEU A 115 -26.77 -10.74 5.37
N GLU A 116 -27.87 -10.34 4.71
CA GLU A 116 -28.41 -10.96 3.51
C GLU A 116 -27.47 -10.83 2.31
N ASP A 117 -26.74 -9.71 2.22
CA ASP A 117 -25.76 -9.43 1.15
C ASP A 117 -24.49 -10.30 1.24
N ILE A 118 -24.30 -11.02 2.35
CA ILE A 118 -23.15 -11.89 2.57
C ILE A 118 -23.49 -13.30 2.06
N PRO A 119 -22.60 -13.96 1.28
CA PRO A 119 -22.77 -15.35 0.87
C PRO A 119 -23.04 -16.25 2.08
N LEU A 120 -23.98 -17.20 1.93
CA LEU A 120 -24.52 -18.00 3.04
C LEU A 120 -23.42 -18.67 3.88
N GLU A 121 -22.38 -19.14 3.23
CA GLU A 121 -21.24 -19.84 3.83
C GLU A 121 -20.37 -18.91 4.69
N LEU A 122 -20.28 -17.63 4.32
CA LEU A 122 -19.43 -16.62 4.95
C LEU A 122 -20.14 -15.84 6.06
N ARG A 123 -21.48 -15.93 6.15
CA ARG A 123 -22.28 -15.25 7.20
C ARG A 123 -21.86 -15.61 8.62
N SER A 124 -21.36 -16.83 8.83
CA SER A 124 -20.88 -17.29 10.14
C SER A 124 -19.62 -16.53 10.61
N SER A 125 -18.83 -16.03 9.67
CA SER A 125 -17.61 -15.25 9.94
C SER A 125 -17.86 -13.74 9.98
N ALA A 126 -19.07 -13.31 9.60
CA ALA A 126 -19.43 -11.89 9.53
C ALA A 126 -19.53 -11.27 10.92
N ARG A 127 -18.99 -10.05 11.07
CA ARG A 127 -19.05 -9.26 12.30
C ARG A 127 -19.71 -7.91 12.01
N LYS A 128 -20.50 -7.41 12.96
CA LYS A 128 -21.05 -6.05 12.89
C LYS A 128 -19.94 -5.04 13.13
N LEU A 129 -19.93 -3.96 12.36
CA LEU A 129 -19.04 -2.82 12.55
C LEU A 129 -19.69 -1.90 13.60
N ASP A 130 -19.24 -2.01 14.85
CA ASP A 130 -19.66 -1.10 15.92
C ASP A 130 -19.10 0.32 15.63
N GLN A 131 -19.96 1.33 15.75
CA GLN A 131 -19.61 2.75 15.58
C GLN A 131 -19.12 3.39 16.88
#